data_AF-A0A840QGI4-F1
#
_entry.id   AF-A0A840QGI4-F1
#
_cell.length_a   1.000
_cell.length_b   1.000
_cell.length_c   1.000
_cell.angle_alpha   90.00
_cell.angle_beta   90.00
_cell.angle_gamma   90.00
#
_symmetry.space_group_name_H-M   'P 1'
#
loop_
_entity.id
_entity.type
_entity.pdbx_description
1 polymer ?
#
loop_
_entity_poly.entity_id
_entity_poly.type
_entity_poly.pdbx_seq_one_letter_code
_entity_poly.pdbx_strand_id
1 'polypeptide(L)'
;MHELIASPFLDHHLLLRPGRQQGLKIPTSKYRELQQTRVDQPCPSWLVDAAHRAWALDLNERRTGETVLVRQPSPYGYARASYELNLGCNYDCPFCYLARSGSRGSDGRTGRGCSASCVTPGSCGCSSPAANR
;
A
#
# COMPACT_ATOMS: atom_id res chain seq x y z
N MET A 1 15.39 -1.39 10.75
CA MET A 1 14.29 -1.77 9.82
C MET A 1 13.16 -2.28 10.69
N HIS A 2 11.94 -1.79 10.54
CA HIS A 2 10.81 -2.24 11.35
C HIS A 2 10.21 -3.52 10.76
N GLU A 3 9.72 -4.41 11.62
CA GLU A 3 9.11 -5.68 11.19
C GLU A 3 7.60 -5.55 10.99
N LEU A 4 6.97 -4.65 11.73
CA LEU A 4 5.55 -4.34 11.60
C LEU A 4 5.34 -2.86 11.33
N ILE A 5 4.30 -2.55 10.57
CA ILE A 5 3.85 -1.19 10.30
C ILE A 5 2.39 -1.10 10.71
N ALA A 6 2.11 -0.27 11.72
CA ALA A 6 0.75 0.12 12.09
C ALA A 6 0.39 1.40 11.33
N SER A 7 -0.65 1.35 10.49
CA SER A 7 -1.04 2.46 9.64
C SER A 7 -2.55 2.70 9.69
N PRO A 8 -2.99 3.96 9.74
CA PRO A 8 -4.36 4.29 9.35
C PRO A 8 -4.53 3.99 7.85
N PHE A 9 -5.68 3.49 7.47
CA PHE A 9 -6.08 3.19 6.10
C PHE A 9 -7.57 3.45 5.94
N LEU A 10 -7.91 4.56 5.26
CA LEU A 10 -9.29 5.06 5.18
C LEU A 10 -9.90 5.16 6.59
N ASP A 11 -11.02 4.47 6.82
CA ASP A 11 -11.75 4.46 8.09
C ASP A 11 -11.32 3.31 9.02
N HIS A 12 -10.17 2.68 8.74
CA HIS A 12 -9.65 1.51 9.44
C HIS A 12 -8.20 1.69 9.88
N HIS A 13 -7.76 0.82 10.78
CA HIS A 13 -6.37 0.74 11.21
C HIS A 13 -5.85 -0.66 10.88
N LEU A 14 -4.69 -0.70 10.22
CA LEU A 14 -4.08 -1.93 9.76
C LEU A 14 -2.73 -2.14 10.42
N LEU A 15 -2.41 -3.39 10.70
CA LEU A 15 -1.09 -3.86 11.06
C LEU A 15 -0.56 -4.71 9.90
N LEU A 16 0.59 -4.32 9.36
CA LEU A 16 1.18 -4.89 8.15
C LEU A 16 2.58 -5.43 8.45
N ARG A 17 2.95 -6.53 7.79
CA ARG A 17 4.32 -7.06 7.80
C ARG A 17 4.93 -6.92 6.40
N PRO A 18 6.03 -6.19 6.22
CA PRO A 18 6.72 -6.11 4.93
C PRO A 18 7.04 -7.50 4.37
N GLY A 19 6.82 -7.69 3.07
CA GLY A 19 7.02 -8.98 2.39
C GLY A 19 5.90 -10.01 2.61
N ARG A 20 4.84 -9.68 3.35
CA ARG A 20 3.64 -10.52 3.49
C ARG A 20 2.43 -9.83 2.87
N GLN A 21 1.59 -10.60 2.17
CA GLN A 21 0.35 -10.08 1.59
C GLN A 21 -0.79 -9.94 2.60
N GLN A 22 -0.71 -10.66 3.72
CA GLN A 22 -1.72 -10.61 4.78
C GLN A 22 -1.45 -9.44 5.72
N GLY A 23 -2.47 -8.62 5.95
CA GLY A 23 -2.53 -7.60 7.01
C GLY A 23 -3.62 -7.91 8.02
N LEU A 24 -3.51 -7.36 9.23
CA LEU A 24 -4.53 -7.46 10.27
C LEU A 24 -5.25 -6.14 10.43
N LYS A 25 -6.58 -6.17 10.50
CA LYS A 25 -7.38 -5.03 10.93
C LYS A 25 -7.37 -4.97 12.45
N ILE A 26 -6.98 -3.82 13.02
CA ILE A 26 -6.95 -3.60 14.46
C ILE A 26 -7.98 -2.55 14.89
N PRO A 27 -8.55 -2.66 16.10
CA PRO A 27 -9.41 -1.62 16.64
C PRO A 27 -8.67 -0.30 16.84
N THR A 28 -9.40 0.82 16.77
CA THR A 28 -8.85 2.16 17.03
C THR A 28 -8.21 2.28 18.42
N SER A 29 -8.75 1.59 19.43
CA SER A 29 -8.16 1.56 20.77
C SER A 29 -6.74 0.99 20.77
N LYS A 30 -6.51 -0.11 20.05
CA LYS A 30 -5.20 -0.75 19.92
C LYS A 30 -4.22 0.08 19.10
N TYR A 31 -4.71 0.74 18.05
CA TYR A 31 -3.88 1.68 17.31
C TYR A 31 -3.45 2.89 18.16
N ARG A 32 -4.37 3.49 18.95
CA ARG A 32 -4.03 4.58 19.88
C ARG A 32 -3.06 4.14 20.96
N GLU A 33 -3.23 2.92 21.49
CA GLU A 33 -2.27 2.33 22.43
C GLU A 33 -0.86 2.34 21.83
N LEU A 34 -0.68 1.88 20.58
CA LEU A 34 0.61 1.93 19.89
C LEU A 34 1.14 3.34 19.65
N GLN A 35 0.27 4.33 19.39
CA GLN A 35 0.69 5.73 19.26
C GLN A 35 1.22 6.31 20.58
N GLN A 36 0.73 5.80 21.71
CA GLN A 36 1.08 6.27 23.06
C GLN A 36 2.21 5.45 23.69
N THR A 37 2.42 4.21 23.24
CA THR A 37 3.53 3.37 23.69
C THR A 37 4.85 4.05 23.38
N ARG A 38 5.71 4.18 24.40
CA ARG A 38 7.03 4.76 24.20
C ARG A 38 7.92 3.79 23.43
N VAL A 39 8.88 4.33 22.69
CA VAL A 39 9.80 3.54 21.84
C VAL A 39 10.64 2.53 22.62
N ASP A 40 10.96 2.83 23.88
CA ASP A 40 11.75 2.01 24.80
C ASP A 40 10.91 0.96 25.55
N GLN A 41 9.58 1.05 25.50
CA GLN A 41 8.70 0.10 26.15
C GLN A 41 8.60 -1.21 25.34
N PRO A 42 8.46 -2.35 26.03
CA PRO A 42 8.23 -3.63 25.37
C PRO A 42 6.93 -3.61 24.56
N CYS A 43 6.87 -4.46 23.54
CA CYS A 43 5.67 -4.64 22.73
C CYS A 43 4.48 -5.01 23.63
N PRO A 44 3.30 -4.36 23.46
CA PRO A 44 2.10 -4.76 24.17
C PRO A 44 1.76 -6.24 23.96
N SER A 45 1.30 -6.93 25.00
CA SER A 45 1.03 -8.38 24.96
C SER A 45 0.09 -8.79 23.82
N TRP A 46 -0.97 -8.02 23.60
CA TRP A 46 -1.90 -8.28 22.50
C TRP A 46 -1.24 -8.22 21.12
N LEU A 47 -0.21 -7.38 20.95
CA LEU A 47 0.52 -7.24 19.70
C LEU A 47 1.42 -8.46 19.48
N VAL A 48 2.11 -8.91 20.54
CA VAL A 48 2.91 -10.14 20.53
C VAL A 48 2.03 -11.32 20.11
N ASP A 49 0.87 -11.47 20.75
CA ASP A 49 -0.10 -12.51 20.44
C ASP A 49 -0.63 -12.44 19.00
N ALA A 50 -0.97 -11.23 18.54
CA ALA A 50 -1.49 -11.01 17.19
C ALA A 50 -0.43 -11.31 16.12
N ALA A 51 0.81 -10.88 16.35
CA ALA A 51 1.92 -11.11 15.44
C ALA A 51 2.31 -12.59 15.36
N HIS A 52 2.30 -13.27 16.51
CA HIS A 52 2.54 -14.71 16.58
C HIS A 52 1.45 -15.48 15.83
N ARG A 53 0.16 -15.19 16.07
CA ARG A 53 -0.95 -15.87 15.39
C ARG A 53 -0.98 -15.65 13.88
N ALA A 54 -0.70 -14.44 13.41
CA ALA A 54 -0.83 -14.12 11.98
C ALA A 54 0.40 -14.54 11.17
N TRP A 55 1.60 -14.44 11.76
CA TRP A 55 2.83 -14.59 11.00
C TRP A 55 3.92 -15.44 11.67
N ALA A 56 3.59 -16.16 12.76
CA ALA A 56 4.56 -16.87 13.59
C ALA A 56 5.75 -15.98 13.98
N LEU A 57 5.47 -14.69 14.22
CA LEU A 57 6.47 -13.70 14.56
C LEU A 57 6.56 -13.53 16.08
N ASP A 58 7.75 -13.74 16.63
CA ASP A 58 8.01 -13.51 18.05
C ASP A 58 8.49 -12.07 18.29
N LEU A 59 7.73 -11.36 19.13
CA LEU A 59 7.98 -9.98 19.56
C LEU A 59 8.20 -9.88 21.07
N ASN A 60 8.32 -11.01 21.75
CA ASN A 60 8.36 -11.03 23.21
C ASN A 60 9.60 -10.28 23.74
N GLU A 61 9.39 -9.43 24.74
CA GLU A 61 10.42 -8.55 25.34
C GLU A 61 11.09 -7.55 24.38
N ARG A 62 10.66 -7.50 23.11
CA ARG A 62 11.24 -6.58 22.13
C ARG A 62 10.66 -5.19 22.27
N ARG A 63 11.50 -4.18 22.09
CA ARG A 63 11.11 -2.77 22.20
C ARG A 63 10.26 -2.34 21.03
N THR A 64 9.17 -1.64 21.33
CA THR A 64 8.17 -1.21 20.35
C THR A 64 8.79 -0.34 19.25
N GLY A 65 9.71 0.56 19.59
CA GLY A 65 10.34 1.46 18.62
C GLY A 65 11.32 0.77 17.66
N GLU A 66 11.78 -0.43 18.00
CA GLU A 66 12.67 -1.22 17.13
C GLU A 66 11.87 -2.11 16.17
N THR A 67 10.70 -2.59 16.61
CA THR A 67 9.89 -3.59 15.89
C THR A 67 8.73 -2.99 15.12
N VAL A 68 8.11 -1.92 15.61
CA VAL A 68 6.85 -1.38 15.07
C VAL A 68 7.04 0.06 14.62
N LEU A 69 6.78 0.30 13.33
CA LEU A 69 6.60 1.64 12.80
C LEU A 69 5.12 2.05 12.92
N VAL A 70 4.81 3.05 13.73
CA VAL A 70 3.47 3.62 13.82
C VAL A 70 3.38 4.86 12.93
N ARG A 71 2.68 4.76 11.80
CA ARG A 71 2.45 5.91 10.92
C ARG A 71 1.41 6.82 11.55
N GLN A 72 1.75 8.08 11.77
CA GLN A 72 0.80 9.07 12.29
C GLN A 72 -0.25 9.42 11.22
N PRO A 73 -1.51 9.68 11.62
CA PRO A 73 -2.50 10.22 10.71
C PRO A 73 -2.03 11.56 10.14
N SER A 74 -2.19 11.74 8.82
CA SER A 74 -1.90 13.03 8.20
C SER A 74 -2.95 14.06 8.66
N PRO A 75 -2.54 15.27 9.08
CA PRO A 75 -3.49 16.33 9.42
C PRO A 75 -4.33 16.77 8.21
N TYR A 76 -3.93 16.40 7.00
CA TYR A 76 -4.54 16.83 5.74
C TYR A 76 -5.41 15.75 5.06
N GLY A 77 -5.51 14.54 5.63
CA GLY A 77 -6.43 13.51 5.13
C GLY A 77 -6.13 12.96 3.72
N TYR A 78 -4.91 13.12 3.19
CA TYR A 78 -4.53 12.80 1.80
C TYR A 78 -4.73 11.33 1.33
N ALA A 79 -5.22 10.41 2.17
CA ALA A 79 -5.32 8.99 1.84
C ALA A 79 -6.55 8.61 0.99
N ARG A 80 -7.57 9.48 0.86
CA ARG A 80 -8.79 9.14 0.07
C ARG A 80 -8.57 9.24 -1.44
N ALA A 81 -7.73 10.17 -1.90
CA ALA A 81 -7.50 10.39 -3.33
C ALA A 81 -6.48 9.40 -3.95
N SER A 82 -5.84 8.54 -3.16
CA SER A 82 -4.83 7.59 -3.66
C SER A 82 -5.38 6.19 -3.98
N TYR A 83 -6.65 5.90 -3.65
CA TYR A 83 -7.21 4.57 -3.92
C TYR A 83 -7.28 4.27 -5.43
N GLU A 84 -7.54 5.30 -6.24
CA GLU A 84 -7.55 5.21 -7.72
C GLU A 84 -6.16 5.07 -8.35
N LEU A 85 -5.07 5.21 -7.59
CA LEU A 85 -3.70 5.01 -8.11
C LEU A 85 -3.28 3.53 -8.17
N ASN A 86 -4.05 2.61 -7.61
CA ASN A 86 -3.75 1.16 -7.68
C ASN A 86 -4.08 0.53 -9.04
N LEU A 87 -4.63 1.31 -9.98
CA LEU A 87 -4.81 0.90 -11.39
C LEU A 87 -3.54 1.14 -12.25
N GLY A 88 -2.45 1.56 -11.63
CA GLY A 88 -1.24 2.02 -12.31
C GLY A 88 -1.28 3.52 -12.55
N CYS A 89 -0.09 4.12 -12.69
CA CYS A 89 0.02 5.54 -13.02
C CYS A 89 -0.43 5.77 -14.46
N ASN A 90 -1.39 6.68 -14.65
CA ASN A 90 -1.65 7.26 -15.97
C ASN A 90 -0.54 8.29 -16.29
N TYR A 91 0.52 7.84 -16.95
CA TYR A 91 1.61 8.73 -17.39
C TYR A 91 1.20 9.68 -18.52
N ASP A 92 0.02 9.50 -19.12
CA ASP A 92 -0.57 10.43 -20.08
C ASP A 92 -1.47 11.50 -19.41
N CYS A 93 -1.53 11.54 -18.07
CA CYS A 93 -2.30 12.55 -17.36
C CYS A 93 -1.64 13.94 -17.48
N PRO A 94 -2.34 14.97 -18.01
CA PRO A 94 -1.76 16.31 -18.25
C PRO A 94 -1.38 17.05 -16.96
N PHE A 95 -1.89 16.58 -15.81
CA PHE A 95 -1.59 17.13 -14.49
C PHE A 95 -0.54 16.30 -13.72
N CYS A 96 -0.01 15.22 -14.31
CA CYS A 96 0.98 14.38 -13.67
C CYS A 96 2.37 15.04 -13.73
N TYR A 97 2.92 15.41 -12.58
CA TYR A 97 4.28 15.95 -12.49
C TYR A 97 5.34 14.95 -13.01
N LEU A 98 5.12 13.64 -12.84
CA LEU A 98 6.04 12.61 -13.35
C LEU A 98 6.00 12.47 -14.88
N ALA A 99 4.88 12.80 -15.53
CA ALA A 99 4.81 12.86 -17.00
C ALA A 99 5.71 13.97 -17.57
N ARG A 100 5.92 15.05 -16.80
CA ARG A 100 6.81 16.16 -17.18
C ARG A 100 8.30 15.80 -17.13
N SER A 101 8.69 14.82 -16.30
CA SER A 101 10.05 14.26 -16.34
C SER A 101 10.07 13.14 -17.38
N GLY A 102 10.45 13.46 -18.62
CA GLY A 102 10.35 12.61 -19.81
C GLY A 102 11.18 11.31 -19.83
N SER A 103 11.34 10.60 -18.72
CA SER A 103 11.74 9.20 -18.76
C SER A 103 10.50 8.38 -19.11
N ARG A 104 10.43 7.87 -20.34
CA ARG A 104 9.41 6.92 -20.82
C ARG A 104 9.17 5.86 -19.74
N GLY A 105 7.99 5.89 -19.11
CA GLY A 105 7.56 4.86 -18.19
C GLY A 105 7.48 3.54 -18.95
N SER A 106 8.34 2.58 -18.60
CA SER A 106 8.19 1.21 -19.06
C SER A 106 6.87 0.67 -18.53
N ASP A 107 6.02 0.24 -19.45
CA ASP A 107 4.70 -0.37 -19.24
C ASP A 107 4.73 -1.35 -18.06
N GLY A 108 4.04 -0.99 -16.97
CA GLY A 108 3.84 -1.82 -15.79
C GLY A 108 2.79 -2.92 -16.00
N ARG A 109 2.59 -3.39 -17.24
CA ARG A 109 1.61 -4.42 -17.60
C ARG A 109 2.19 -5.82 -17.39
N THR A 110 2.39 -6.18 -16.12
CA THR A 110 2.43 -7.60 -15.69
C THR A 110 1.50 -7.81 -14.50
N GLY A 111 0.21 -7.62 -14.77
CA GLY A 111 -0.86 -7.98 -13.85
C GLY A 111 -2.18 -8.01 -14.59
N ARG A 112 -2.40 -9.10 -15.36
CA ARG A 112 -3.66 -9.51 -16.02
C ARG A 112 -4.89 -8.65 -15.67
N GLY A 113 -5.27 -7.79 -16.62
CA GLY A 113 -6.57 -7.15 -16.70
C GLY A 113 -6.88 -6.92 -18.17
N CYS A 114 -7.65 -7.84 -18.74
CA CYS A 114 -8.02 -7.93 -20.15
C CYS A 114 -8.42 -6.59 -20.78
N SER A 115 -7.85 -6.25 -21.95
CA SER A 115 -8.55 -5.44 -22.93
C SER A 115 -9.18 -6.39 -23.95
N ALA A 116 -10.47 -6.67 -23.81
CA ALA A 116 -11.22 -7.41 -24.82
C ALA A 116 -12.63 -6.83 -24.94
N SER A 117 -12.81 -5.88 -25.85
CA SER A 117 -13.98 -5.91 -26.71
C SER A 117 -13.50 -6.33 -28.09
N CYS A 118 -13.29 -7.63 -28.23
CA CYS A 118 -13.17 -8.30 -29.51
C CYS A 118 -14.60 -8.59 -29.97
N VAL A 119 -15.11 -7.85 -30.96
CA VAL A 119 -16.48 -8.08 -31.48
C VAL A 119 -16.51 -9.26 -32.48
N THR A 120 -15.35 -9.77 -32.95
CA THR A 120 -15.30 -10.99 -33.78
C THR A 120 -13.95 -11.72 -33.69
N PRO A 121 -13.91 -13.07 -33.81
CA PRO A 121 -12.67 -13.84 -33.79
C PRO A 121 -11.96 -13.79 -35.15
N GLY A 122 -10.72 -13.30 -35.18
CA GLY A 122 -9.84 -13.40 -36.36
C GLY A 122 -9.15 -12.12 -36.84
N SER A 123 -9.39 -10.95 -36.23
CA SER A 123 -8.72 -9.71 -36.63
C SER A 123 -8.36 -8.81 -35.45
N CYS A 124 -7.17 -9.00 -34.89
CA CYS A 124 -6.56 -8.03 -33.97
C CYS A 124 -5.70 -7.06 -34.81
N GLY A 125 -6.28 -5.94 -35.22
CA GLY A 125 -5.55 -4.85 -35.87
C GLY A 125 -5.21 -3.74 -34.88
N CYS A 126 -3.91 -3.45 -34.71
CA CYS A 126 -3.47 -2.20 -34.09
C CYS A 126 -3.55 -1.09 -35.13
N SER A 127 -4.56 -0.22 -35.04
CA SER A 127 -4.59 1.00 -35.85
C SER A 127 -3.70 2.06 -35.21
N SER A 128 -2.49 2.25 -35.75
CA SER A 128 -1.70 3.47 -35.48
C SER A 128 -2.44 4.69 -36.04
N PRO A 129 -2.54 5.82 -35.32
CA PRO A 129 -2.99 7.06 -35.93
C PRO A 129 -1.91 7.52 -36.92
N ALA A 130 -2.31 7.65 -38.19
CA ALA A 130 -1.46 8.14 -39.26
C ALA A 130 -0.98 9.56 -38.95
N ALA A 131 0.34 9.76 -39.04
CA ALA A 131 0.97 11.07 -39.06
C ALA A 131 0.46 11.86 -40.27
N ASN A 132 -0.07 13.06 -40.05
CA ASN A 132 -0.32 14.01 -41.12
C ASN A 132 0.61 15.22 -40.96
N ARG A 133 1.23 15.62 -42.07
CA ARG A 133 2.20 16.71 -42.21
C ARG A 133 1.65 18.07 -41.80
#